data_AF-N6V1M6-F1
#
_entry.id   AF-N6V1M6-F1
#
_cell.length_a   1.000
_cell.length_b   1.000
_cell.length_c   1.000
_cell.angle_alpha   90.00
_cell.angle_beta   90.00
_cell.angle_gamma   90.00
#
_symmetry.space_group_name_H-M   'P 1'
#
loop_
_entity.id
_entity.type
_entity.pdbx_description
1 polymer ?
#
loop_
_entity_poly.entity_id
_entity_poly.type
_entity_poly.pdbx_seq_one_letter_code
_entity_poly.pdbx_strand_id
1 'polypeptide(L)'
;MQFARINDVTIHYQIIGGPADKPVLVFVNSLGTDFRIWRDVIVRLAGDFAIVLYDKRGHGLSDLGQMPYSIEDHATDLAGLLDFLSVKNAIICGLSVGGLVAQSLYQRRPDLVRALILCDTAAKIGTAESWNARIAQVEAHGIESIVYAIMERWFTPTFRRPENIAYAGYCNMLIRQPIAGYVATCAALRDADLTEAAAKIAVPTICIVGDQDGSTPPELVLSTAKLIPNARYEVIKDAGHIPCVEQPEALTEVIRAFIDVVLRGEQA
;
A
#
# COMPACT_ATOMS: atom_id res chain seq x y z
N MET A 1 -10.86 -17.08 -4.83
CA MET A 1 -11.32 -15.70 -5.11
C MET A 1 -12.51 -15.45 -4.21
N GLN A 2 -12.40 -14.49 -3.28
CA GLN A 2 -13.48 -14.12 -2.36
C GLN A 2 -13.94 -12.70 -2.70
N PHE A 3 -15.24 -12.45 -2.60
CA PHE A 3 -15.83 -11.14 -2.92
C PHE A 3 -16.83 -10.75 -1.84
N ALA A 4 -16.85 -9.47 -1.48
CA ALA A 4 -17.83 -8.91 -0.58
C ALA A 4 -18.36 -7.59 -1.15
N ARG A 5 -19.66 -7.32 -0.95
CA ARG A 5 -20.21 -5.97 -1.16
C ARG A 5 -19.86 -5.14 0.06
N ILE A 6 -18.98 -4.17 -0.10
CA ILE A 6 -18.57 -3.23 0.94
C ILE A 6 -18.99 -1.84 0.48
N ASN A 7 -19.80 -1.14 1.27
CA ASN A 7 -20.39 0.14 0.86
C ASN A 7 -21.12 -0.01 -0.51
N ASP A 8 -20.74 0.78 -1.50
CA ASP A 8 -21.25 0.77 -2.86
C ASP A 8 -20.48 -0.16 -3.82
N VAL A 9 -19.39 -0.78 -3.38
CA VAL A 9 -18.39 -1.45 -4.25
C VAL A 9 -18.28 -2.95 -3.94
N THR A 10 -18.10 -3.79 -4.97
CA THR A 10 -17.69 -5.18 -4.78
C THR A 10 -16.18 -5.24 -4.62
N ILE A 11 -15.69 -5.72 -3.48
CA ILE A 11 -14.26 -5.86 -3.19
C ILE A 11 -13.84 -7.32 -3.33
N HIS A 12 -12.82 -7.55 -4.17
CA HIS A 12 -12.09 -8.80 -4.22
C HIS A 12 -11.08 -8.85 -3.06
N TYR A 13 -11.11 -9.92 -2.29
CA TYR A 13 -10.24 -10.10 -1.13
C TYR A 13 -9.77 -11.55 -0.97
N GLN A 14 -8.79 -11.72 -0.09
CA GLN A 14 -8.27 -13.01 0.32
C GLN A 14 -7.93 -12.99 1.81
N ILE A 15 -8.30 -14.05 2.52
CA ILE A 15 -7.88 -14.30 3.90
C ILE A 15 -6.95 -15.51 3.94
N ILE A 16 -5.89 -15.41 4.74
CA ILE A 16 -5.02 -16.52 5.10
C ILE A 16 -5.08 -16.65 6.62
N GLY A 17 -5.47 -17.83 7.10
CA GLY A 17 -5.56 -18.10 8.53
C GLY A 17 -4.21 -18.08 9.21
N GLY A 18 -4.22 -17.79 10.52
CA GLY A 18 -3.06 -17.84 11.39
C GLY A 18 -3.48 -18.07 12.84
N PRO A 19 -2.54 -18.04 13.79
CA PRO A 19 -2.83 -18.24 15.20
C PRO A 19 -3.82 -17.20 15.74
N ALA A 20 -4.82 -17.64 16.51
CA ALA A 20 -5.90 -16.78 16.98
C ALA A 20 -5.45 -15.72 17.99
N ASP A 21 -4.29 -15.92 18.62
CA ASP A 21 -3.66 -15.03 19.60
C ASP A 21 -2.73 -13.99 18.94
N LYS A 22 -2.56 -14.03 17.61
CA LYS A 22 -1.70 -13.12 16.86
C LYS A 22 -2.54 -12.02 16.19
N PRO A 23 -2.00 -10.80 16.05
CA PRO A 23 -2.70 -9.72 15.36
C PRO A 23 -2.90 -10.06 13.88
N VAL A 24 -3.99 -9.56 13.30
CA VAL A 24 -4.24 -9.66 11.86
C VAL A 24 -3.38 -8.64 11.13
N LEU A 25 -2.66 -9.07 10.10
CA LEU A 25 -1.94 -8.20 9.18
C LEU A 25 -2.81 -7.88 7.98
N VAL A 26 -2.94 -6.61 7.63
CA VAL A 26 -3.78 -6.16 6.52
C VAL A 26 -2.89 -5.43 5.52
N PHE A 27 -2.84 -5.90 4.28
CA PHE A 27 -1.99 -5.29 3.25
C PHE A 27 -2.79 -4.45 2.27
N VAL A 28 -2.30 -3.23 2.03
CA VAL A 28 -2.87 -2.28 1.08
C VAL A 28 -1.86 -2.02 -0.03
N ASN A 29 -2.19 -2.45 -1.26
CA ASN A 29 -1.26 -2.43 -2.38
C ASN A 29 -1.05 -1.02 -3.00
N SER A 30 -0.06 -0.89 -3.89
CA SER A 30 0.22 0.35 -4.64
C SER A 30 -0.88 0.73 -5.66
N LEU A 31 -0.71 1.89 -6.29
CA LEU A 31 -1.45 2.30 -7.49
C LEU A 31 -1.03 1.41 -8.66
N GLY A 32 -1.96 1.01 -9.52
CA GLY A 32 -1.62 0.26 -10.73
C GLY A 32 -1.24 -1.20 -10.47
N THR A 33 -1.52 -1.71 -9.27
CA THR A 33 -1.24 -3.09 -8.87
C THR A 33 -2.50 -3.76 -8.32
N ASP A 34 -2.43 -5.06 -8.11
CA ASP A 34 -3.36 -5.83 -7.29
C ASP A 34 -2.61 -6.44 -6.11
N PHE A 35 -3.33 -7.08 -5.17
CA PHE A 35 -2.69 -7.56 -3.94
C PHE A 35 -1.61 -8.64 -4.16
N ARG A 36 -1.48 -9.23 -5.36
CA ARG A 36 -0.49 -10.27 -5.65
C ARG A 36 0.95 -9.76 -5.55
N ILE A 37 1.19 -8.45 -5.56
CA ILE A 37 2.53 -7.88 -5.31
C ILE A 37 3.10 -8.28 -3.94
N TRP A 38 2.25 -8.66 -2.99
CA TRP A 38 2.65 -9.06 -1.65
C TRP A 38 3.01 -10.54 -1.53
N ARG A 39 2.79 -11.35 -2.58
CA ARG A 39 2.85 -12.82 -2.54
C ARG A 39 4.06 -13.34 -1.76
N ASP A 40 5.27 -12.88 -2.08
CA ASP A 40 6.50 -13.44 -1.53
C ASP A 40 6.75 -13.02 -0.07
N VAL A 41 6.24 -11.87 0.34
CA VAL A 41 6.17 -11.46 1.75
C VAL A 41 5.15 -12.31 2.50
N ILE A 42 3.97 -12.52 1.91
CA ILE A 42 2.89 -13.32 2.52
C ILE A 42 3.32 -14.77 2.72
N VAL A 43 3.98 -15.39 1.75
CA VAL A 43 4.51 -16.76 1.89
C VAL A 43 5.45 -16.88 3.09
N ARG A 44 6.21 -15.83 3.39
CA ARG A 44 7.15 -15.80 4.52
C ARG A 44 6.48 -15.50 5.85
N LEU A 45 5.30 -14.87 5.89
CA LEU A 45 4.56 -14.52 7.10
C LEU A 45 3.44 -15.52 7.44
N ALA A 46 2.99 -16.30 6.45
CA ALA A 46 1.92 -17.27 6.60
C ALA A 46 2.29 -18.34 7.64
N GLY A 47 1.33 -18.68 8.50
CA GLY A 47 1.53 -19.59 9.63
C GLY A 47 1.82 -18.87 10.95
N ASP A 48 2.41 -17.68 10.91
CA ASP A 48 2.69 -16.88 12.11
C ASP A 48 1.65 -15.79 12.36
N PHE A 49 0.97 -15.34 11.30
CA PHE A 49 -0.05 -14.30 11.37
C PHE A 49 -1.26 -14.65 10.53
N ALA A 50 -2.44 -14.21 10.98
CA ALA A 50 -3.61 -14.13 10.11
C ALA A 50 -3.43 -12.91 9.18
N ILE A 51 -3.81 -13.05 7.91
CA ILE A 51 -3.53 -12.05 6.87
C ILE A 51 -4.79 -11.75 6.07
N VAL A 52 -5.04 -10.46 5.83
CA VAL A 52 -6.07 -9.95 4.92
C VAL A 52 -5.40 -9.20 3.76
N LEU A 53 -5.77 -9.59 2.55
CA LEU A 53 -5.40 -8.96 1.29
C LEU A 53 -6.66 -8.51 0.57
N TYR A 54 -6.61 -7.42 -0.17
CA TYR A 54 -7.72 -7.00 -1.01
C TYR A 54 -7.25 -6.14 -2.17
N ASP A 55 -8.01 -6.17 -3.26
CA ASP A 55 -7.87 -5.22 -4.34
C ASP A 55 -8.70 -3.99 -3.98
N LYS A 56 -8.07 -2.82 -3.91
CA LYS A 56 -8.79 -1.56 -3.67
C LYS A 56 -9.81 -1.29 -4.77
N ARG A 57 -10.82 -0.45 -4.50
CA ARG A 57 -11.71 0.07 -5.55
C ARG A 57 -10.91 0.54 -6.77
N GLY A 58 -11.39 0.18 -7.96
CA GLY A 58 -10.75 0.50 -9.23
C GLY A 58 -9.49 -0.28 -9.57
N HIS A 59 -9.12 -1.32 -8.81
CA HIS A 59 -7.94 -2.14 -9.04
C HIS A 59 -8.29 -3.64 -9.08
N GLY A 60 -7.42 -4.41 -9.75
CA GLY A 60 -7.51 -5.87 -9.77
C GLY A 60 -8.88 -6.37 -10.20
N LEU A 61 -9.54 -7.16 -9.35
CA LEU A 61 -10.89 -7.69 -9.60
C LEU A 61 -11.99 -6.96 -8.80
N SER A 62 -11.69 -5.82 -8.17
CA SER A 62 -12.66 -5.00 -7.46
C SER A 62 -13.36 -4.01 -8.39
N ASP A 63 -14.61 -3.69 -8.05
CA ASP A 63 -15.39 -2.67 -8.76
C ASP A 63 -14.80 -1.27 -8.59
N LEU A 64 -15.21 -0.32 -9.44
CA LEU A 64 -14.81 1.09 -9.34
C LEU A 64 -15.57 1.84 -8.24
N GLY A 65 -16.80 1.44 -7.92
CA GLY A 65 -17.73 2.23 -7.09
C GLY A 65 -18.20 3.51 -7.79
N GLN A 66 -18.76 4.43 -7.01
CA GLN A 66 -19.14 5.76 -7.48
C GLN A 66 -17.89 6.65 -7.65
N MET A 67 -17.83 7.39 -8.76
CA MET A 67 -16.74 8.33 -9.09
C MET A 67 -17.24 9.79 -9.10
N PRO A 68 -16.37 10.79 -8.83
CA PRO A 68 -14.99 10.63 -8.36
C PRO A 68 -14.95 10.13 -6.91
N TYR A 69 -13.81 9.55 -6.50
CA TYR A 69 -13.57 9.10 -5.12
C TYR A 69 -12.23 9.63 -4.61
N SER A 70 -12.07 9.67 -3.29
CA SER A 70 -10.88 10.19 -2.60
C SER A 70 -10.11 9.09 -1.85
N ILE A 71 -9.03 9.47 -1.16
CA ILE A 71 -8.31 8.55 -0.25
C ILE A 71 -9.21 8.13 0.93
N GLU A 72 -10.10 9.02 1.38
CA GLU A 72 -11.07 8.73 2.44
C GLU A 72 -12.07 7.65 2.01
N ASP A 73 -12.45 7.58 0.74
CA ASP A 73 -13.31 6.52 0.22
C ASP A 73 -12.59 5.18 0.22
N HIS A 74 -11.33 5.14 -0.22
CA HIS A 74 -10.49 3.95 -0.09
C HIS A 74 -10.36 3.49 1.37
N ALA A 75 -10.18 4.42 2.32
CA ALA A 75 -10.12 4.10 3.74
C ALA A 75 -11.47 3.62 4.30
N THR A 76 -12.58 4.16 3.80
CA THR A 76 -13.94 3.75 4.17
C THR A 76 -14.25 2.34 3.68
N ASP A 77 -13.79 1.96 2.49
CA ASP A 77 -13.88 0.57 2.01
C ASP A 77 -13.05 -0.38 2.86
N LEU A 78 -11.82 0.02 3.22
CA LEU A 78 -11.00 -0.81 4.07
C LEU A 78 -11.65 -1.01 5.45
N ALA A 79 -12.14 0.07 6.07
CA ALA A 79 -12.87 -0.03 7.32
C ALA A 79 -14.08 -0.96 7.20
N GLY A 80 -14.89 -0.82 6.15
CA GLY A 80 -16.04 -1.67 5.90
C GLY A 80 -15.69 -3.14 5.68
N LEU A 81 -14.56 -3.43 5.00
CA LEU A 81 -14.06 -4.79 4.85
C LEU A 81 -13.61 -5.37 6.19
N LEU A 82 -12.91 -4.60 7.02
CA LEU A 82 -12.49 -5.06 8.35
C LEU A 82 -13.70 -5.31 9.26
N ASP A 83 -14.70 -4.44 9.24
CA ASP A 83 -15.96 -4.64 9.98
C ASP A 83 -16.71 -5.90 9.48
N PHE A 84 -16.81 -6.10 8.17
CA PHE A 84 -17.41 -7.30 7.57
C PHE A 84 -16.70 -8.59 8.00
N LEU A 85 -15.37 -8.55 8.11
CA LEU A 85 -14.56 -9.68 8.56
C LEU A 85 -14.46 -9.79 10.09
N SER A 86 -15.11 -8.89 10.83
CA SER A 86 -14.99 -8.79 12.29
C SER A 86 -13.54 -8.66 12.79
N VAL A 87 -12.68 -8.03 11.98
CA VAL A 87 -11.27 -7.77 12.31
C VAL A 87 -11.17 -6.45 13.07
N LYS A 88 -10.50 -6.48 14.23
CA LYS A 88 -10.22 -5.31 15.06
C LYS A 88 -8.75 -5.31 15.45
N ASN A 89 -8.22 -4.14 15.82
CA ASN A 89 -6.82 -4.00 16.28
C ASN A 89 -5.80 -4.64 15.32
N ALA A 90 -5.96 -4.41 14.02
CA ALA A 90 -5.10 -4.95 12.99
C ALA A 90 -3.82 -4.13 12.82
N ILE A 91 -2.76 -4.75 12.30
CA ILE A 91 -1.57 -4.05 11.85
C ILE A 91 -1.73 -3.80 10.36
N ILE A 92 -1.73 -2.52 9.96
CA ILE A 92 -2.00 -2.12 8.58
C ILE A 92 -0.67 -1.84 7.87
N CYS A 93 -0.38 -2.62 6.84
CA CYS A 93 0.79 -2.47 5.99
C CYS A 93 0.39 -1.88 4.64
N GLY A 94 0.67 -0.60 4.44
CA GLY A 94 0.32 0.12 3.22
C GLY A 94 1.55 0.48 2.40
N LEU A 95 1.53 0.15 1.10
CA LEU A 95 2.57 0.54 0.16
C LEU A 95 2.09 1.69 -0.73
N SER A 96 2.86 2.78 -0.82
CA SER A 96 2.55 3.94 -1.66
C SER A 96 1.17 4.53 -1.35
N VAL A 97 0.26 4.63 -2.32
CA VAL A 97 -1.14 5.02 -2.05
C VAL A 97 -1.78 4.19 -0.93
N GLY A 98 -1.37 2.93 -0.74
CA GLY A 98 -1.83 2.12 0.38
C GLY A 98 -1.42 2.65 1.75
N GLY A 99 -0.28 3.35 1.84
CA GLY A 99 0.16 4.05 3.04
C GLY A 99 -0.65 5.31 3.33
N LEU A 100 -1.08 6.05 2.31
CA LEU A 100 -2.07 7.14 2.45
C LEU A 100 -3.42 6.61 2.94
N VAL A 101 -3.88 5.49 2.38
CA VAL A 101 -5.10 4.80 2.83
C VAL A 101 -4.99 4.36 4.29
N ALA A 102 -3.84 3.83 4.72
CA ALA A 102 -3.60 3.43 6.10
C ALA A 102 -3.62 4.63 7.07
N GLN A 103 -3.00 5.76 6.69
CA GLN A 103 -3.04 7.00 7.47
C GLN A 103 -4.48 7.55 7.59
N SER A 104 -5.24 7.57 6.48
CA SER A 104 -6.64 8.01 6.47
C SER A 104 -7.56 7.06 7.27
N LEU A 105 -7.31 5.75 7.21
CA LEU A 105 -7.99 4.76 8.05
C LEU A 105 -7.77 5.08 9.53
N TYR A 106 -6.52 5.28 9.95
CA TYR A 106 -6.22 5.60 11.35
C TYR A 106 -6.90 6.89 11.80
N GLN A 107 -6.89 7.93 10.96
CA GLN A 107 -7.55 9.21 11.27
C GLN A 107 -9.05 9.04 11.53
N ARG A 108 -9.72 8.13 10.81
CA ARG A 108 -11.18 7.96 10.83
C ARG A 108 -11.66 6.86 11.78
N ARG A 109 -10.89 5.78 11.89
CA ARG A 109 -11.20 4.55 12.63
C ARG A 109 -9.96 4.06 13.38
N PRO A 110 -9.43 4.85 14.35
CA PRO A 110 -8.27 4.45 15.14
C PRO A 110 -8.53 3.16 15.93
N ASP A 111 -9.79 2.84 16.22
CA ASP A 111 -10.23 1.60 16.89
C ASP A 111 -9.90 0.32 16.10
N LEU A 112 -9.68 0.42 14.78
CA LEU A 112 -9.34 -0.72 13.93
C LEU A 112 -7.84 -0.97 13.84
N VAL A 113 -7.00 -0.03 14.29
CA VAL A 113 -5.57 0.00 13.98
C VAL A 113 -4.73 -0.15 15.25
N ARG A 114 -3.97 -1.23 15.32
CA ARG A 114 -3.00 -1.49 16.40
C ARG A 114 -1.64 -0.85 16.11
N ALA A 115 -1.19 -0.92 14.85
CA ALA A 115 0.08 -0.37 14.41
C ALA A 115 0.05 -0.11 12.90
N LEU A 116 0.95 0.75 12.43
CA LEU A 116 1.09 1.12 11.02
C LEU A 116 2.47 0.75 10.48
N ILE A 117 2.48 0.10 9.31
CA ILE A 117 3.68 -0.14 8.50
C ILE A 117 3.47 0.64 7.20
N LEU A 118 4.24 1.70 7.03
CA LEU A 118 4.13 2.66 5.92
C LEU A 118 5.31 2.44 4.96
N CYS A 119 5.11 1.60 3.94
CA CYS A 119 6.14 1.28 2.95
C CYS A 119 6.07 2.23 1.76
N ASP A 120 7.22 2.81 1.37
CA ASP A 120 7.40 3.53 0.12
C ASP A 120 6.25 4.53 -0.12
N THR A 121 5.99 5.34 0.90
CA THR A 121 4.81 6.22 0.99
C THR A 121 5.16 7.52 1.70
N ALA A 122 4.26 8.49 1.58
CA ALA A 122 4.37 9.76 2.29
C ALA A 122 3.01 10.22 2.84
N ALA A 123 3.03 11.29 3.63
CA ALA A 123 1.80 12.01 4.00
C ALA A 123 1.20 12.78 2.80
N LYS A 124 2.01 13.08 1.79
CA LYS A 124 1.62 13.67 0.50
C LYS A 124 2.54 13.14 -0.59
N ILE A 125 1.97 12.62 -1.68
CA ILE A 125 2.75 12.01 -2.78
C ILE A 125 2.54 12.83 -4.05
N GLY A 126 3.63 13.28 -4.67
CA GLY A 126 3.60 14.03 -5.93
C GLY A 126 3.02 15.44 -5.81
N THR A 127 2.69 16.03 -6.96
CA THR A 127 2.11 17.37 -7.08
C THR A 127 0.87 17.35 -7.96
N ALA A 128 0.00 18.36 -7.80
CA ALA A 128 -1.22 18.48 -8.60
C ALA A 128 -0.94 18.44 -10.12
N GLU A 129 0.09 19.15 -10.55
CA GLU A 129 0.57 19.18 -11.93
C GLU A 129 1.03 17.79 -12.42
N SER A 130 1.86 17.09 -11.63
CA SER A 130 2.37 15.77 -12.02
C SER A 130 1.26 14.72 -12.16
N TRP A 131 0.24 14.78 -11.30
CA TRP A 131 -0.90 13.87 -11.36
C TRP A 131 -1.85 14.22 -12.50
N ASN A 132 -2.13 15.51 -12.73
CA ASN A 132 -2.93 15.94 -13.88
C ASN A 132 -2.28 15.55 -15.22
N ALA A 133 -0.96 15.72 -15.35
CA ALA A 133 -0.23 15.27 -16.53
C ALA A 133 -0.33 13.75 -16.74
N ARG A 134 -0.21 12.96 -15.67
CA ARG A 134 -0.38 11.51 -15.73
C ARG A 134 -1.81 11.10 -16.09
N ILE A 135 -2.82 11.76 -15.50
CA ILE A 135 -4.24 11.52 -15.80
C ILE A 135 -4.50 11.77 -17.29
N ALA A 136 -4.13 12.95 -17.80
CA ALA A 136 -4.34 13.31 -19.19
C ALA A 136 -3.66 12.32 -20.16
N GLN A 137 -2.43 11.89 -19.83
CA GLN A 137 -1.69 10.90 -20.63
C GLN A 137 -2.41 9.54 -20.66
N VAL A 138 -2.91 9.07 -19.52
CA VAL A 138 -3.61 7.77 -19.43
C VAL A 138 -4.99 7.83 -20.08
N GLU A 139 -5.71 8.93 -19.95
CA GLU A 139 -7.01 9.12 -20.62
C GLU A 139 -6.86 9.17 -22.15
N ALA A 140 -5.82 9.82 -22.66
CA ALA A 140 -5.59 9.95 -24.10
C ALA A 140 -4.97 8.71 -24.75
N HIS A 141 -4.08 8.01 -24.03
CA HIS A 141 -3.21 7.00 -24.63
C HIS A 141 -3.19 5.65 -23.87
N GLY A 142 -4.01 5.51 -22.83
CA GLY A 142 -4.05 4.31 -21.99
C GLY A 142 -2.85 4.18 -21.05
N ILE A 143 -2.92 3.21 -20.13
CA ILE A 143 -1.87 2.94 -19.14
C ILE A 143 -0.57 2.45 -19.80
N GLU A 144 -0.66 1.74 -20.93
CA GLU A 144 0.52 1.27 -21.67
C GLU A 144 1.46 2.41 -22.05
N SER A 145 0.92 3.60 -22.33
CA SER A 145 1.73 4.77 -22.69
C SER A 145 2.69 5.24 -21.59
N ILE A 146 2.45 4.87 -20.32
CA ILE A 146 3.29 5.25 -19.18
C ILE A 146 4.06 4.07 -18.59
N VAL A 147 3.96 2.86 -19.15
CA VAL A 147 4.49 1.64 -18.52
C VAL A 147 5.98 1.75 -18.20
N TYR A 148 6.81 2.19 -19.15
CA TYR A 148 8.25 2.28 -18.95
C TYR A 148 8.65 3.35 -17.93
N ALA A 149 7.97 4.50 -17.93
CA ALA A 149 8.21 5.57 -16.97
C ALA A 149 7.80 5.15 -15.54
N ILE A 150 6.72 4.38 -15.39
CA ILE A 150 6.32 3.83 -14.09
C ILE A 150 7.30 2.75 -13.63
N MET A 151 7.67 1.84 -14.53
CA MET A 151 8.63 0.78 -14.24
C MET A 151 9.97 1.35 -13.75
N GLU A 152 10.48 2.39 -14.41
CA GLU A 152 11.73 3.06 -14.01
C GLU A 152 11.68 3.60 -12.58
N ARG A 153 10.53 4.08 -12.12
CA ARG A 153 10.33 4.52 -10.74
C ARG A 153 10.11 3.37 -9.77
N TRP A 154 9.52 2.27 -10.25
CA TRP A 154 9.15 1.13 -9.42
C TRP A 154 10.31 0.22 -9.07
N PHE A 155 11.22 0.01 -10.01
CA PHE A 155 12.19 -1.07 -9.93
C PHE A 155 13.60 -0.58 -10.23
N THR A 156 14.56 -1.15 -9.51
CA THR A 156 15.98 -0.89 -9.74
C THR A 156 16.40 -1.22 -11.18
N PRO A 157 17.47 -0.60 -11.71
CA PRO A 157 18.02 -0.99 -13.02
C PRO A 157 18.37 -2.49 -13.11
N THR A 158 18.73 -3.11 -11.98
CA THR A 158 19.04 -4.55 -11.92
C THR A 158 17.80 -5.42 -12.10
N PHE A 159 16.64 -5.00 -11.59
CA PHE A 159 15.39 -5.74 -11.76
C PHE A 159 14.80 -5.57 -13.16
N ARG A 160 14.95 -4.40 -13.79
CA ARG A 160 14.39 -4.06 -15.12
C ARG A 160 15.14 -4.63 -16.32
N ARG A 161 15.94 -5.68 -16.10
CA ARG A 161 16.72 -6.32 -17.17
C ARG A 161 15.83 -7.20 -18.05
N PRO A 162 16.08 -7.28 -19.38
CA PRO A 162 15.27 -8.10 -20.29
C PRO A 162 15.19 -9.58 -19.91
N GLU A 163 16.21 -10.12 -19.25
CA GLU A 163 16.28 -11.52 -18.83
C GLU A 163 15.39 -11.83 -17.62
N ASN A 164 15.01 -10.81 -16.84
CA ASN A 164 14.11 -10.98 -15.71
C ASN A 164 12.66 -11.03 -16.19
N ILE A 165 12.13 -12.23 -16.43
CA ILE A 165 10.75 -12.41 -16.92
C ILE A 165 9.70 -11.85 -15.95
N ALA A 166 10.01 -11.75 -14.66
CA ALA A 166 9.11 -11.11 -13.69
C ALA A 166 8.85 -9.64 -14.06
N TYR A 167 9.84 -8.93 -14.60
CA TYR A 167 9.70 -7.56 -15.09
C TYR A 167 8.56 -7.43 -16.12
N ALA A 168 8.55 -8.31 -17.13
CA ALA A 168 7.47 -8.34 -18.12
C ALA A 168 6.10 -8.67 -17.47
N GLY A 169 6.09 -9.53 -16.45
CA GLY A 169 4.90 -9.81 -15.63
C GLY A 169 4.34 -8.58 -14.95
N TYR A 170 5.19 -7.76 -14.31
CA TYR A 170 4.77 -6.53 -13.64
C TYR A 170 4.35 -5.42 -14.63
N CYS A 171 4.98 -5.33 -15.81
CA CYS A 171 4.48 -4.50 -16.91
C CYS A 171 3.05 -4.90 -17.29
N ASN A 172 2.80 -6.20 -17.50
CA ASN A 172 1.47 -6.71 -17.85
C ASN A 172 0.44 -6.45 -16.75
N MET A 173 0.81 -6.61 -15.47
CA MET A 173 -0.06 -6.31 -14.33
C MET A 173 -0.51 -4.86 -14.33
N LEU A 174 0.41 -3.92 -14.57
CA LEU A 174 0.11 -2.49 -14.65
C LEU A 174 -0.80 -2.17 -15.84
N ILE A 175 -0.42 -2.61 -17.05
CA ILE A 175 -1.15 -2.29 -18.29
C ILE A 175 -2.60 -2.79 -18.24
N ARG A 176 -2.86 -3.89 -17.54
CA ARG A 176 -4.18 -4.52 -17.47
C ARG A 176 -5.09 -3.95 -16.39
N GLN A 177 -4.68 -2.92 -15.65
CA GLN A 177 -5.56 -2.28 -14.68
C GLN A 177 -6.71 -1.53 -15.38
N PRO A 178 -7.89 -1.42 -14.75
CA PRO A 178 -8.98 -0.60 -15.27
C PRO A 178 -8.55 0.87 -15.39
N ILE A 179 -8.61 1.44 -16.59
CA ILE A 179 -8.20 2.83 -16.87
C ILE A 179 -8.92 3.82 -15.94
N ALA A 180 -10.25 3.72 -15.84
CA ALA A 180 -11.05 4.63 -15.02
C ALA A 180 -10.68 4.52 -13.52
N GLY A 181 -10.35 3.33 -13.03
CA GLY A 181 -9.91 3.13 -11.65
C GLY A 181 -8.51 3.71 -11.39
N TYR A 182 -7.57 3.49 -12.32
CA TYR A 182 -6.24 4.10 -12.26
C TYR A 182 -6.32 5.63 -12.22
N VAL A 183 -7.10 6.23 -13.14
CA VAL A 183 -7.30 7.69 -13.24
C VAL A 183 -7.95 8.24 -11.98
N ALA A 184 -9.00 7.60 -11.47
CA ALA A 184 -9.69 8.05 -10.27
C ALA A 184 -8.77 7.98 -9.03
N THR A 185 -7.94 6.94 -8.89
CA THR A 185 -6.95 6.90 -7.80
C THR A 185 -5.81 7.90 -8.00
N CYS A 186 -5.42 8.24 -9.24
CA CYS A 186 -4.52 9.38 -9.48
C CYS A 186 -5.14 10.71 -9.04
N ALA A 187 -6.44 10.93 -9.27
CA ALA A 187 -7.15 12.11 -8.79
C ALA A 187 -7.22 12.13 -7.25
N ALA A 188 -7.50 10.98 -6.62
CA ALA A 188 -7.45 10.86 -5.16
C ALA A 188 -6.06 11.21 -4.59
N LEU A 189 -4.98 10.74 -5.22
CA LEU A 189 -3.60 11.08 -4.84
C LEU A 189 -3.28 12.57 -5.03
N ARG A 190 -3.81 13.17 -6.11
CA ARG A 190 -3.64 14.60 -6.41
C ARG A 190 -4.17 15.50 -5.29
N ASP A 191 -5.33 15.12 -4.76
CA ASP A 191 -6.10 15.96 -3.84
C ASP A 191 -5.81 15.64 -2.37
N ALA A 192 -5.08 14.56 -2.08
CA ALA A 192 -4.75 14.13 -0.73
C ALA A 192 -3.53 14.85 -0.14
N ASP A 193 -3.71 15.37 1.08
CA ASP A 193 -2.62 15.84 1.93
C ASP A 193 -2.93 15.45 3.39
N LEU A 194 -2.24 14.41 3.87
CA LEU A 194 -2.42 13.85 5.21
C LEU A 194 -1.37 14.37 6.19
N THR A 195 -0.66 15.46 5.89
CA THR A 195 0.41 16.00 6.76
C THR A 195 -0.07 16.24 8.19
N GLU A 196 -1.23 16.89 8.36
CA GLU A 196 -1.81 17.12 9.69
C GLU A 196 -2.34 15.84 10.36
N ALA A 197 -2.81 14.87 9.57
CA ALA A 197 -3.29 13.59 10.07
C ALA A 197 -2.14 12.72 10.57
N ALA A 198 -1.02 12.69 9.83
CA ALA A 198 0.19 11.96 10.19
C ALA A 198 0.74 12.43 11.54
N ALA A 199 0.74 13.73 11.81
CA ALA A 199 1.16 14.29 13.09
C ALA A 199 0.29 13.88 14.30
N LYS A 200 -0.90 13.34 14.06
CA LYS A 200 -1.85 12.87 15.08
C LYS A 200 -1.81 11.35 15.27
N ILE A 201 -0.97 10.63 14.53
CA ILE A 201 -0.80 9.19 14.71
C ILE A 201 -0.18 8.92 16.08
N ALA A 202 -0.83 8.06 16.87
CA ALA A 202 -0.42 7.76 18.25
C ALA A 202 -0.15 6.27 18.49
N VAL A 203 -0.30 5.43 17.46
CA VAL A 203 0.04 4.01 17.50
C VAL A 203 1.47 3.78 17.02
N PRO A 204 2.13 2.68 17.44
CA PRO A 204 3.43 2.30 16.92
C PRO A 204 3.43 2.33 15.38
N THR A 205 4.42 3.01 14.82
CA THR A 205 4.52 3.20 13.38
C THR A 205 5.95 3.00 12.91
N ILE A 206 6.11 2.37 11.76
CA ILE A 206 7.39 2.27 11.03
C ILE A 206 7.19 2.72 9.59
N CYS A 207 8.08 3.58 9.14
CA CYS A 207 8.21 3.97 7.73
C CYS A 207 9.37 3.18 7.11
N ILE A 208 9.10 2.49 6.00
CA ILE A 208 10.07 1.64 5.30
C ILE A 208 10.20 2.17 3.87
N VAL A 209 11.40 2.18 3.29
CA VAL A 209 11.60 2.65 1.91
C VAL A 209 12.74 1.90 1.22
N GLY A 210 12.60 1.62 -0.07
CA GLY A 210 13.71 1.19 -0.92
C GLY A 210 14.73 2.30 -1.16
N ASP A 211 16.03 2.00 -1.09
CA ASP A 211 17.10 2.98 -1.29
C ASP A 211 17.14 3.65 -2.68
N GLN A 212 16.44 3.06 -3.65
CA GLN A 212 16.33 3.51 -5.04
C GLN A 212 14.88 3.83 -5.43
N ASP A 213 13.99 4.08 -4.46
CA ASP A 213 12.60 4.46 -4.74
C ASP A 213 12.54 5.76 -5.56
N GLY A 214 12.12 5.65 -6.83
CA GLY A 214 11.96 6.77 -7.75
C GLY A 214 10.59 7.44 -7.71
N SER A 215 9.65 6.95 -6.91
CA SER A 215 8.29 7.47 -6.76
C SER A 215 8.12 8.23 -5.44
N THR A 216 8.59 7.65 -4.33
CA THR A 216 8.64 8.27 -3.00
C THR A 216 10.04 8.15 -2.42
N PRO A 217 10.98 9.03 -2.84
CA PRO A 217 12.38 8.90 -2.47
C PRO A 217 12.62 8.84 -0.94
N PRO A 218 13.73 8.23 -0.48
CA PRO A 218 14.04 8.08 0.93
C PRO A 218 13.89 9.35 1.77
N GLU A 219 14.27 10.51 1.23
CA GLU A 219 14.13 11.79 1.92
C GLU A 219 12.68 12.18 2.18
N LEU A 220 11.76 11.84 1.27
CA LEU A 220 10.33 12.08 1.41
C LEU A 220 9.69 11.13 2.42
N VAL A 221 10.11 9.85 2.44
CA VAL A 221 9.63 8.90 3.43
C VAL A 221 10.16 9.26 4.82
N LEU A 222 11.43 9.70 4.92
CA LEU A 222 12.02 10.21 6.16
C LEU A 222 11.31 11.47 6.67
N SER A 223 10.94 12.40 5.79
CA SER A 223 10.18 13.58 6.20
C SER A 223 8.80 13.20 6.77
N THR A 224 8.14 12.19 6.18
CA THR A 224 6.90 11.62 6.70
C THR A 224 7.11 10.96 8.05
N ALA A 225 8.16 10.15 8.23
CA ALA A 225 8.49 9.55 9.52
C ALA A 225 8.69 10.60 10.62
N LYS A 226 9.33 11.74 10.31
CA LYS A 226 9.53 12.84 11.26
C LYS A 226 8.25 13.57 11.66
N LEU A 227 7.18 13.49 10.87
CA LEU A 227 5.88 14.03 11.25
C LEU A 227 5.19 13.17 12.32
N ILE A 228 5.44 11.86 12.30
CA ILE A 228 4.74 10.88 13.12
C ILE A 228 5.46 10.71 14.46
N PRO A 229 4.81 10.96 15.60
CA PRO A 229 5.40 10.76 16.92
C PRO A 229 5.96 9.35 17.09
N ASN A 230 7.23 9.26 17.47
CA ASN A 230 7.95 8.00 17.75
C ASN A 230 7.99 7.01 16.56
N ALA A 231 7.76 7.46 15.32
CA ALA A 231 7.89 6.56 14.17
C ALA A 231 9.33 6.10 13.98
N ARG A 232 9.48 4.82 13.64
CA ARG A 232 10.73 4.24 13.17
C ARG A 232 10.89 4.52 11.68
N TYR A 233 12.14 4.53 11.22
CA TYR A 233 12.47 4.68 9.80
C TYR A 233 13.53 3.63 9.43
N GLU A 234 13.26 2.85 8.39
CA GLU A 234 14.18 1.80 7.91
C GLU A 234 14.32 1.88 6.39
N VAL A 235 15.52 1.59 5.89
CA VAL A 235 15.83 1.57 4.46
C VAL A 235 16.14 0.15 4.01
N ILE A 236 15.45 -0.32 2.97
CA ILE A 236 15.73 -1.58 2.29
C ILE A 236 16.73 -1.32 1.17
N LYS A 237 17.90 -1.94 1.26
CA LYS A 237 18.94 -1.83 0.24
C LYS A 237 18.55 -2.53 -1.05
N ASP A 238 19.06 -2.04 -2.16
CA ASP A 238 18.88 -2.65 -3.49
C ASP A 238 17.40 -2.83 -3.87
N ALA A 239 16.56 -1.85 -3.52
CA ALA A 239 15.13 -1.85 -3.81
C ALA A 239 14.64 -0.49 -4.31
N GLY A 240 13.78 -0.50 -5.32
CA GLY A 240 12.97 0.64 -5.74
C GLY A 240 11.70 0.76 -4.91
N HIS A 241 10.64 1.28 -5.53
CA HIS A 241 9.33 1.54 -4.90
C HIS A 241 8.54 0.30 -4.48
N ILE A 242 8.89 -0.90 -4.99
CA ILE A 242 8.16 -2.14 -4.72
C ILE A 242 9.09 -3.15 -4.01
N PRO A 243 9.58 -2.86 -2.79
CA PRO A 243 10.52 -3.73 -2.07
C PRO A 243 9.92 -5.09 -1.73
N CYS A 244 8.59 -5.21 -1.65
CA CYS A 244 7.93 -6.50 -1.45
C CYS A 244 8.12 -7.48 -2.62
N VAL A 245 8.58 -6.98 -3.77
CA VAL A 245 8.93 -7.77 -4.96
C VAL A 245 10.44 -7.92 -5.12
N GLU A 246 11.20 -6.83 -4.98
CA GLU A 246 12.66 -6.87 -5.19
C GLU A 246 13.42 -7.51 -4.03
N GLN A 247 12.99 -7.21 -2.80
CA GLN A 247 13.66 -7.63 -1.57
C GLN A 247 12.67 -8.18 -0.52
N PRO A 248 11.86 -9.21 -0.88
CA PRO A 248 10.80 -9.71 0.00
C PRO A 248 11.32 -10.25 1.32
N GLU A 249 12.52 -10.82 1.36
CA GLU A 249 13.15 -11.33 2.58
C GLU A 249 13.51 -10.20 3.53
N ALA A 250 14.27 -9.20 3.07
CA ALA A 250 14.66 -8.05 3.88
C ALA A 250 13.44 -7.29 4.42
N LEU A 251 12.43 -7.07 3.58
CA LEU A 251 11.19 -6.43 4.01
C LEU A 251 10.45 -7.27 5.07
N THR A 252 10.39 -8.59 4.90
CA THR A 252 9.72 -9.48 5.86
C THR A 252 10.42 -9.45 7.23
N GLU A 253 11.75 -9.44 7.26
CA GLU A 253 12.49 -9.36 8.53
C GLU A 253 12.24 -8.04 9.27
N VAL A 254 12.19 -6.92 8.55
CA VAL A 254 11.84 -5.62 9.15
C VAL A 254 10.41 -5.64 9.69
N ILE A 255 9.45 -6.19 8.94
CA ILE A 255 8.06 -6.32 9.38
C ILE A 255 7.97 -7.18 10.65
N ARG A 256 8.63 -8.35 10.69
CA ARG A 256 8.66 -9.24 11.85
C ARG A 256 9.25 -8.56 13.08
N ALA A 257 10.41 -7.94 12.93
CA ALA A 257 11.08 -7.24 14.01
C ALA A 257 10.23 -6.10 14.57
N PHE A 258 9.51 -5.38 13.70
CA PHE A 258 8.57 -4.35 14.14
C PHE A 258 7.39 -4.92 14.91
N ILE A 259 6.75 -5.98 14.39
CA ILE A 259 5.60 -6.62 15.05
C ILE A 259 6.01 -7.16 16.43
N ASP A 260 7.19 -7.77 16.55
CA ASP A 260 7.70 -8.25 17.84
C ASP A 260 7.84 -7.14 18.87
N VAL A 261 8.29 -5.95 18.46
CA VAL A 261 8.37 -4.77 19.34
C VAL A 261 6.97 -4.32 19.77
N VAL A 262 6.01 -4.25 18.83
CA VAL A 262 4.62 -3.90 19.13
C VAL A 262 4.01 -4.86 20.15
N LEU A 263 4.21 -6.17 19.97
CA LEU A 263 3.64 -7.19 20.85
C LEU A 263 4.32 -7.25 22.23
N ARG A 264 5.62 -6.93 22.33
CA ARG A 264 6.32 -6.86 23.63
C ARG A 264 5.96 -5.62 24.43
N GLY A 265 5.68 -4.50 23.76
CA GLY A 265 5.23 -3.26 24.41
C GLY A 265 3.89 -3.39 25.15
N GLU A 266 3.11 -4.43 24.85
CA GLU A 266 1.84 -4.77 25.53
C GLU A 266 2.05 -5.63 26.80
N GLN A 267 3.22 -6.24 26.98
CA GLN A 267 3.53 -7.10 28.12
C GLN A 267 4.20 -6.36 29.29
N ALA A 268 4.48 -5.06 29.13
CA ALA A 268 5.10 -4.19 30.12
C ALA A 268 4.06 -3.28 30.79
#